data_AF-A0A7X7X4T2-F1
#
_entry.id   AF-A0A7X7X4T2-F1
#
_cell.length_a   1.000
_cell.length_b   1.000
_cell.length_c   1.000
_cell.angle_alpha   90.00
_cell.angle_beta   90.00
_cell.angle_gamma   90.00
#
_symmetry.space_group_name_H-M   'P 1'
#
loop_
_entity.id
_entity.type
_entity.pdbx_description
1 polymer ?
#
loop_
_entity_poly.entity_id
_entity_poly.type
_entity_poly.pdbx_seq_one_letter_code
_entity_poly.pdbx_strand_id
1 'polypeptide(L)'
;MESFLAPGTQHFHDPFLMKGMNRAAERVVQAIDKSESVLIYGDYDVDGVAATSILVDILRREGLRPEFYIPDRAEEGYGISDAAVDMVCDSTFDLMITVDCGITAKQQVEAIQKRRFEMGKPLDIIITDHHQCQ
;
A
#
# COMPACT_ATOMS: atom_id res chain seq x y z
N MET A 1 8.99 -30.40 -9.94
CA MET A 1 9.57 -29.44 -10.90
C MET A 1 8.48 -28.84 -11.77
N GLU A 2 7.60 -29.64 -12.38
CA GLU A 2 6.41 -29.12 -13.11
C GLU A 2 5.50 -28.24 -12.25
N SER A 3 5.24 -28.59 -10.99
CA SER A 3 4.43 -27.75 -10.08
C SER A 3 5.06 -26.38 -9.75
N PHE A 4 6.37 -26.22 -9.92
CA PHE A 4 7.08 -24.95 -9.67
C PHE A 4 7.21 -24.11 -10.95
N LEU A 5 7.43 -24.77 -12.10
CA LEU A 5 7.61 -24.10 -13.40
C LEU A 5 6.28 -23.84 -14.14
N ALA A 6 5.23 -24.58 -13.81
CA ALA A 6 3.88 -24.42 -14.33
C ALA A 6 2.84 -24.59 -13.20
N PRO A 7 2.87 -23.73 -12.16
CA PRO A 7 1.84 -23.75 -11.14
C PRO A 7 0.50 -23.33 -11.78
N GLY A 8 -0.43 -24.27 -11.87
CA GLY A 8 -1.83 -23.92 -12.16
C GLY A 8 -2.45 -23.17 -10.99
N THR A 9 -3.51 -22.40 -11.25
CA THR A 9 -4.22 -21.61 -10.23
C THR A 9 -4.78 -22.48 -9.10
N GLN A 10 -4.94 -23.79 -9.33
CA GLN A 10 -5.34 -24.75 -8.28
C GLN A 10 -4.38 -24.84 -7.07
N HIS A 11 -3.16 -24.30 -7.19
CA HIS A 11 -2.18 -24.28 -6.10
C HIS A 11 -2.18 -22.98 -5.30
N PHE A 12 -2.98 -21.98 -5.69
CA PHE A 12 -3.08 -20.75 -4.92
C PHE A 12 -3.88 -20.99 -3.64
N HIS A 13 -3.35 -20.51 -2.53
CA HIS A 13 -4.10 -20.45 -1.29
C HIS A 13 -5.20 -19.40 -1.42
N ASP A 14 -6.29 -19.59 -0.68
CA ASP A 14 -7.31 -18.56 -0.53
C ASP A 14 -6.64 -17.30 0.09
N PRO A 15 -6.66 -16.14 -0.61
CA PRO A 15 -6.02 -14.92 -0.13
C PRO A 15 -6.63 -14.43 1.20
N PHE A 16 -7.88 -14.76 1.50
CA PHE A 16 -8.53 -14.38 2.76
C PHE A 16 -8.00 -15.13 3.99
N LEU A 17 -7.14 -16.15 3.79
CA LEU A 17 -6.37 -16.76 4.88
C LEU A 17 -5.28 -15.82 5.41
N MET A 18 -4.88 -14.79 4.66
CA MET A 18 -3.94 -13.78 5.14
C MET A 18 -4.57 -12.91 6.22
N LYS A 19 -3.85 -12.74 7.33
CA LYS A 19 -4.32 -11.95 8.48
C LYS A 19 -4.66 -10.52 8.03
N GLY A 20 -5.90 -10.11 8.29
CA GLY A 20 -6.38 -8.76 7.99
C GLY A 20 -6.85 -8.55 6.55
N MET A 21 -6.77 -9.55 5.66
CA MET A 21 -7.13 -9.41 4.25
C MET A 21 -8.60 -9.01 4.04
N ASN A 22 -9.54 -9.62 4.77
CA ASN A 22 -10.96 -9.23 4.70
C ASN A 22 -11.16 -7.73 4.99
N ARG A 23 -10.57 -7.24 6.09
CA ARG A 23 -10.68 -5.82 6.49
C ARG A 23 -10.02 -4.89 5.49
N ALA A 24 -8.87 -5.27 4.94
CA ALA A 24 -8.18 -4.49 3.91
C ALA A 24 -9.01 -4.39 2.62
N ALA A 25 -9.53 -5.53 2.14
CA ALA A 25 -10.36 -5.58 0.95
C ALA A 25 -11.64 -4.75 1.10
N GLU A 26 -12.36 -4.88 2.23
CA GLU A 26 -13.53 -4.06 2.55
C GLU A 26 -13.21 -2.57 2.56
N ARG A 27 -12.05 -2.17 3.10
CA ARG A 27 -11.64 -0.76 3.14
C ARG A 27 -11.33 -0.21 1.75
N VAL A 28 -10.74 -1.01 0.87
CA VAL A 28 -10.50 -0.62 -0.53
C VAL A 28 -11.82 -0.48 -1.29
N VAL A 29 -12.78 -1.40 -1.10
CA VAL A 29 -14.12 -1.30 -1.69
C VAL A 29 -14.81 0.00 -1.24
N GLN A 30 -14.71 0.35 0.05
CA GLN A 30 -15.24 1.62 0.55
C GLN A 30 -14.60 2.85 -0.11
N ALA A 31 -13.29 2.81 -0.39
CA ALA A 31 -12.61 3.89 -1.09
C ALA A 31 -13.15 4.07 -2.51
N ILE A 32 -13.40 2.95 -3.20
CA ILE A 32 -14.01 2.93 -4.55
C ILE A 32 -15.42 3.53 -4.50
N ASP A 33 -16.28 3.02 -3.62
CA ASP A 33 -17.68 3.45 -3.51
C ASP A 33 -17.83 4.94 -3.21
N LYS A 34 -16.90 5.49 -2.41
CA LYS A 34 -16.90 6.90 -2.00
C LYS A 34 -16.08 7.80 -2.90
N SER A 35 -15.42 7.26 -3.93
CA SER A 35 -14.50 8.01 -4.79
C SER A 35 -13.40 8.74 -3.99
N GLU A 36 -12.87 8.06 -2.96
CA GLU A 36 -11.82 8.60 -2.09
C GLU A 36 -10.49 8.82 -2.84
N SER A 37 -9.68 9.76 -2.33
CA SER A 37 -8.33 10.00 -2.83
C SER A 37 -7.37 8.95 -2.27
N VAL A 38 -6.74 8.17 -3.16
CA VAL A 38 -5.91 7.01 -2.79
C VAL A 38 -4.46 7.20 -3.22
N LEU A 39 -3.53 6.91 -2.33
CA LEU A 39 -2.10 6.80 -2.60
C LEU A 39 -1.66 5.34 -2.53
N ILE A 40 -0.99 4.86 -3.59
CA ILE A 40 -0.26 3.58 -3.57
C ILE A 40 1.22 3.85 -3.35
N TYR A 41 1.78 3.38 -2.25
CA TYR A 41 3.20 3.55 -1.92
C TYR A 41 3.92 2.23 -2.16
N GLY A 42 4.74 2.15 -3.21
CA GLY A 42 5.46 0.93 -3.57
C GLY A 42 6.93 0.95 -3.19
N ASP A 43 7.59 -0.20 -3.35
CA ASP A 43 9.04 -0.29 -3.37
C ASP A 43 9.63 -0.07 -4.78
N TYR A 44 10.91 0.27 -4.83
CA TYR A 44 11.64 0.58 -6.07
C TYR A 44 12.05 -0.65 -6.89
N ASP A 45 11.95 -1.85 -6.32
CA ASP A 45 12.36 -3.07 -7.00
C ASP A 45 11.26 -3.64 -7.92
N VAL A 46 11.52 -4.79 -8.53
CA VAL A 46 10.59 -5.38 -9.51
C VAL A 46 9.28 -5.82 -8.87
N ASP A 47 9.30 -6.33 -7.63
CA ASP A 47 8.08 -6.79 -6.95
C ASP A 47 7.23 -5.57 -6.57
N GLY A 48 7.84 -4.57 -5.91
CA GLY A 48 7.18 -3.30 -5.56
C GLY A 48 6.58 -2.55 -6.76
N VAL A 49 7.34 -2.40 -7.86
CA VAL A 49 6.84 -1.71 -9.06
C VAL A 49 5.73 -2.50 -9.77
N ALA A 50 5.85 -3.82 -9.84
CA ALA A 50 4.82 -4.67 -10.43
C ALA A 50 3.53 -4.64 -9.59
N ALA A 51 3.63 -4.81 -8.28
CA ALA A 51 2.51 -4.74 -7.35
C ALA A 51 1.81 -3.37 -7.40
N THR A 52 2.59 -2.29 -7.43
CA THR A 52 2.06 -0.92 -7.60
C THR A 52 1.27 -0.80 -8.89
N SER A 53 1.83 -1.27 -10.00
CA SER A 53 1.20 -1.22 -11.32
C SER A 53 -0.12 -2.00 -11.35
N ILE A 54 -0.15 -3.18 -10.72
CA ILE A 54 -1.36 -4.02 -10.61
C ILE A 54 -2.46 -3.28 -9.85
N LEU A 55 -2.17 -2.73 -8.66
CA LEU A 55 -3.17 -2.00 -7.88
C LEU A 55 -3.66 -0.74 -8.60
N VAL A 56 -2.75 0.03 -9.19
CA VAL A 56 -3.12 1.23 -9.96
C VAL A 56 -4.04 0.87 -11.13
N ASP A 57 -3.75 -0.20 -11.88
CA ASP A 57 -4.59 -0.65 -13.00
C ASP A 57 -5.98 -1.09 -12.52
N ILE A 58 -6.06 -1.91 -11.48
CA ILE A 58 -7.34 -2.38 -10.94
C ILE A 58 -8.19 -1.22 -10.44
N LEU A 59 -7.64 -0.33 -9.61
CA LEU A 59 -8.40 0.81 -9.08
C LEU A 59 -8.85 1.77 -10.18
N ARG A 60 -8.05 1.95 -11.25
CA ARG A 60 -8.45 2.74 -12.42
C ARG A 60 -9.61 2.11 -13.18
N ARG A 61 -9.63 0.78 -13.32
CA ARG A 61 -10.74 0.04 -13.94
C ARG A 61 -12.03 0.17 -13.14
N GLU A 62 -11.92 0.27 -11.82
CA GLU A 62 -13.04 0.52 -10.90
C GLU A 62 -13.40 2.02 -10.79
N GLY A 63 -12.83 2.89 -11.63
CA GLY A 63 -13.23 4.30 -11.75
C GLY A 63 -12.49 5.28 -10.82
N LEU A 64 -11.59 4.80 -9.97
CA LEU A 64 -10.71 5.66 -9.18
C LEU A 64 -9.54 6.21 -10.02
N ARG A 65 -8.85 7.22 -9.49
CA ARG A 65 -7.61 7.74 -10.05
C ARG A 65 -6.54 7.79 -8.95
N PRO A 66 -6.03 6.63 -8.52
CA PRO A 66 -5.01 6.61 -7.47
C PRO A 66 -3.74 7.31 -7.96
N GLU A 67 -3.12 8.04 -7.04
CA GLU A 67 -1.73 8.47 -7.17
C GLU A 67 -0.82 7.35 -6.66
N PHE A 68 0.44 7.38 -7.08
CA PHE A 68 1.42 6.40 -6.63
C PHE A 68 2.74 7.08 -6.31
N TYR A 69 3.51 6.47 -5.41
CA TYR A 69 4.83 6.91 -5.00
C TYR A 69 5.78 5.72 -4.99
N ILE A 70 6.93 5.86 -5.66
CA ILE A 70 8.03 4.91 -5.61
C ILE A 70 9.24 5.70 -5.08
N PRO A 71 9.81 5.33 -3.91
CA PRO A 71 10.92 6.06 -3.32
C PRO A 71 12.19 5.92 -4.15
N ASP A 72 13.04 6.95 -4.13
CA ASP A 72 14.40 6.82 -4.67
C ASP A 72 15.28 6.07 -3.66
N ARG A 73 15.76 4.88 -4.05
CA ARG A 73 16.60 4.04 -3.18
C ARG A 73 17.86 4.75 -2.68
N ALA A 74 18.50 5.56 -3.53
CA ALA A 74 19.78 6.16 -3.22
C ALA A 74 19.63 7.37 -2.27
N GLU A 75 18.55 8.12 -2.42
CA GLU A 75 18.29 9.32 -1.62
C GLU A 75 17.49 9.04 -0.35
N GLU A 76 16.50 8.13 -0.43
CA GLU A 76 15.53 7.89 0.65
C GLU A 76 15.73 6.57 1.39
N GLY A 77 16.43 5.61 0.77
CA GLY A 77 16.63 4.28 1.33
C GLY A 77 15.44 3.34 1.09
N TYR A 78 15.12 2.52 2.09
CA TYR A 78 14.09 1.48 2.00
C TYR A 78 12.97 1.69 3.02
N GLY A 79 11.73 1.46 2.60
CA GLY A 79 10.53 1.69 3.40
C GLY A 79 10.02 3.13 3.34
N ILE A 80 9.19 3.52 4.31
CA ILE A 80 8.62 4.87 4.37
C ILE A 80 9.68 5.83 4.92
N SER A 81 10.12 6.77 4.09
CA SER A 81 11.09 7.81 4.46
C SER A 81 10.43 8.94 5.26
N ASP A 82 11.22 9.74 5.98
CA ASP A 82 10.71 10.94 6.66
C ASP A 82 10.19 11.99 5.66
N ALA A 83 10.82 12.08 4.48
CA ALA A 83 10.34 12.92 3.39
C ALA A 83 8.96 12.46 2.88
N ALA A 84 8.75 11.15 2.77
CA ALA A 84 7.45 10.58 2.45
C ALA A 84 6.41 10.87 3.54
N VAL A 85 6.79 10.83 4.82
CA VAL A 85 5.91 11.22 5.93
C VAL A 85 5.41 12.66 5.75
N ASP A 86 6.31 13.60 5.46
CA ASP A 86 5.95 14.99 5.23
C ASP A 86 5.01 15.15 4.02
N MET A 87 5.37 14.54 2.90
CA MET A 87 4.55 14.55 1.68
C MET A 87 3.14 14.00 1.94
N VAL A 88 3.04 12.85 2.61
CA VAL A 88 1.75 12.23 2.93
C VAL A 88 0.93 13.09 3.90
N CYS A 89 1.58 13.72 4.88
CA CYS A 89 0.89 14.62 5.82
C CYS A 89 0.28 15.83 5.12
N ASP A 90 1.01 16.43 4.19
CA ASP A 90 0.63 17.64 3.46
C ASP A 90 -0.38 17.37 2.32
N SER A 91 -0.59 16.09 1.98
CA SER A 91 -1.53 15.65 0.94
C SER A 91 -3.01 15.80 1.35
N THR A 92 -3.91 15.32 0.50
CA THR A 92 -5.35 15.18 0.82
C THR A 92 -5.85 13.75 0.62
N PHE A 93 -4.96 12.75 0.68
CA PHE A 93 -5.34 11.34 0.57
C PHE A 93 -6.22 10.92 1.74
N ASP A 94 -7.22 10.10 1.46
CA ASP A 94 -8.11 9.47 2.44
C ASP A 94 -7.62 8.06 2.81
N LEU A 95 -6.94 7.39 1.85
CA LEU A 95 -6.37 6.06 2.00
C LEU A 95 -4.96 5.98 1.40
N MET A 96 -4.03 5.42 2.16
CA MET A 96 -2.71 5.01 1.69
C MET A 96 -2.59 3.49 1.75
N ILE A 97 -2.13 2.86 0.66
CA ILE A 97 -1.88 1.42 0.59
C ILE A 97 -0.40 1.23 0.27
N THR A 98 0.36 0.62 1.17
CA THR A 98 1.73 0.21 0.84
C THR A 98 1.72 -1.13 0.11
N VAL A 99 2.65 -1.31 -0.82
CA VAL A 99 2.96 -2.59 -1.46
C VAL A 99 4.45 -2.85 -1.39
N ASP A 100 4.78 -4.07 -0.96
CA ASP A 100 6.16 -4.53 -0.83
C ASP A 100 7.04 -3.73 0.16
N CYS A 101 6.40 -3.00 1.08
CA CYS A 101 7.13 -2.27 2.11
C CYS A 101 6.23 -1.89 3.29
N GLY A 102 6.86 -1.44 4.39
CA GLY A 102 6.20 -0.76 5.50
C GLY A 102 6.01 -1.60 6.76
N ILE A 103 6.31 -2.91 6.76
CA ILE A 103 6.13 -3.77 7.97
C ILE A 103 6.96 -3.30 9.17
N THR A 104 8.09 -2.62 8.94
CA THR A 104 8.96 -2.03 9.97
C THR A 104 8.75 -0.53 10.19
N ALA A 105 7.88 0.12 9.41
CA ALA A 105 7.69 1.58 9.39
C ALA A 105 6.76 2.11 10.49
N LYS A 106 6.79 1.49 11.67
CA LYS A 106 5.85 1.80 12.77
C LYS A 106 5.89 3.28 13.17
N GLN A 107 7.10 3.84 13.32
CA GLN A 107 7.27 5.22 13.76
C GLN A 107 6.70 6.22 12.74
N GLN A 108 6.94 5.97 11.45
CA GLN A 108 6.44 6.79 10.35
C GLN A 108 4.92 6.72 10.25
N VAL A 109 4.34 5.52 10.36
CA VAL A 109 2.89 5.31 10.35
C VAL A 109 2.22 6.02 11.53
N GLU A 110 2.78 5.91 12.73
CA GLU A 110 2.28 6.63 13.92
C GLU A 110 2.39 8.15 13.75
N ALA A 111 3.50 8.65 13.18
CA ALA A 111 3.69 10.07 12.91
C ALA A 111 2.66 10.61 11.90
N ILE A 112 2.43 9.88 10.80
CA ILE A 112 1.42 10.21 9.79
C ILE A 112 0.04 10.24 10.43
N GLN A 113 -0.38 9.17 11.10
CA GLN A 113 -1.72 9.09 11.70
C GLN A 113 -1.95 10.20 12.71
N LYS A 114 -0.98 10.49 13.57
CA LYS A 114 -1.07 11.56 14.57
C LYS A 114 -1.25 12.93 13.89
N ARG A 115 -0.36 13.29 12.95
CA ARG A 115 -0.40 14.61 12.28
C ARG A 115 -1.69 14.79 11.49
N ARG A 116 -2.09 13.78 10.71
CA ARG A 116 -3.34 13.76 9.93
C ARG A 116 -4.57 13.92 10.82
N PHE A 117 -4.60 13.25 11.97
CA PHE A 117 -5.67 13.40 12.96
C PHE A 117 -5.72 14.81 13.56
N GLU A 118 -4.58 15.36 14.00
CA GLU A 118 -4.49 16.71 14.57
C GLU A 118 -4.90 17.80 13.56
N MET A 119 -4.68 17.56 12.27
CA MET A 119 -5.13 18.42 11.17
C MET A 119 -6.62 18.27 10.81
N GLY A 120 -7.35 17.37 11.47
CA GLY A 120 -8.75 17.07 11.16
C GLY A 120 -8.96 16.37 9.80
N LYS A 121 -7.91 15.75 9.26
CA LYS A 121 -7.89 15.05 7.98
C LYS A 121 -7.35 13.62 8.16
N PRO A 122 -8.06 12.74 8.89
CA PRO A 122 -7.57 11.39 9.17
C PRO A 122 -7.25 10.64 7.87
N LEU A 123 -6.20 9.84 7.89
CA LEU A 123 -5.75 9.01 6.78
C LEU A 123 -5.74 7.54 7.25
N ASP A 124 -6.46 6.69 6.54
CA ASP A 124 -6.34 5.25 6.74
C ASP A 124 -5.11 4.71 6.02
N ILE A 125 -4.42 3.75 6.64
CA ILE A 125 -3.21 3.14 6.09
C ILE A 125 -3.38 1.61 6.09
N ILE A 126 -3.23 1.01 4.92
CA ILE A 126 -3.14 -0.45 4.73
C ILE A 126 -1.67 -0.76 4.41
N ILE A 127 -1.07 -1.64 5.20
CA ILE A 127 0.30 -2.10 4.97
C ILE A 127 0.25 -3.49 4.36
N THR A 128 0.79 -3.65 3.14
CA THR A 128 0.99 -4.98 2.53
C THR A 128 2.47 -5.19 2.28
N ASP A 129 3.01 -6.27 2.84
CA ASP A 129 4.43 -6.53 2.89
C ASP A 129 4.64 -8.02 3.20
N HIS A 130 5.75 -8.57 2.71
CA HIS A 130 6.19 -9.95 2.93
C HIS A 130 7.60 -10.04 3.56
N HIS A 131 8.23 -8.90 3.83
CA HIS A 131 9.51 -8.83 4.53
C HIS A 131 9.39 -9.30 5.98
N GLN A 132 10.54 -9.62 6.58
CA GLN A 132 10.59 -10.03 7.97
C GLN A 132 10.29 -8.85 8.90
N CYS A 133 9.24 -8.97 9.71
CA CYS A 133 9.00 -8.05 10.82
C CYS A 133 10.13 -8.21 11.85
N GLN A 134 10.78 -7.10 12.22
CA GLN A 134 11.78 -7.05 13.28
C GLN A 134 11.19 -6.49 14.58
#